data_AF-A0A2A9NM79-F1
#
_entry.id   AF-A0A2A9NM79-F1
#
_cell.length_a   1.000
_cell.length_b   1.000
_cell.length_c   1.000
_cell.angle_alpha   90.00
_cell.angle_beta   90.00
_cell.angle_gamma   90.00
#
_symmetry.space_group_name_H-M   'P 1'
#
loop_
_entity.id
_entity.type
_entity.pdbx_description
1 polymer ?
#
loop_
_entity_poly.entity_id
_entity_poly.type
_entity_poly.pdbx_seq_one_letter_code
_entity_poly.pdbx_strand_id
1 'polypeptide(L)'
;AIESSQPKQDCFLTATNAIRERCQDDYMLEDERVFAAISMTMCELATAKHHSPPLECASFMSNSLLRLDERLSVHQSQRDCVEALSRSTQFWSSYSGYLREIPQLCFAFGRWKQNDLARDVYRNATVEKIALLQHLSKRETEMGLQVSLMKGHISVSNIVCDRQSLNLAAGATQRDFRPCNAKRGLAYIFRCG
;
A
#
# COMPACT_ATOMS: atom_id res chain seq x y z
N ALA A 1 27.82 -17.26 -34.87
CA ALA A 1 27.26 -17.99 -33.73
C ALA A 1 26.73 -16.96 -32.75
N ILE A 2 25.42 -16.95 -32.49
CA ILE A 2 24.80 -16.02 -31.54
C ILE A 2 25.03 -16.64 -30.16
N GLU A 3 26.02 -16.12 -29.45
CA GLU A 3 26.31 -16.50 -28.07
C GLU A 3 25.12 -16.04 -27.22
N SER A 4 24.29 -17.00 -26.80
CA SER A 4 23.15 -16.70 -25.93
C SER A 4 23.67 -16.28 -24.56
N SER A 5 23.93 -14.99 -24.37
CA SER A 5 24.05 -14.38 -23.05
C SER A 5 22.71 -14.52 -22.34
N GLN A 6 22.53 -15.65 -21.66
CA GLN A 6 21.48 -15.84 -20.66
C GLN A 6 21.59 -14.73 -19.61
N PRO A 7 20.47 -14.18 -19.13
CA PRO A 7 20.47 -13.03 -18.25
C PRO A 7 21.23 -13.40 -16.98
N LYS A 8 22.35 -12.73 -16.75
CA LYS A 8 23.24 -12.83 -15.58
C LYS A 8 22.53 -12.50 -14.24
N GLN A 9 21.21 -12.32 -14.25
CA GLN A 9 20.37 -11.75 -13.20
C GLN A 9 19.53 -12.79 -12.42
N ASP A 10 19.39 -14.04 -12.89
CA ASP A 10 18.47 -14.98 -12.24
C ASP A 10 19.05 -15.65 -10.97
N CYS A 11 20.36 -15.95 -10.94
CA CYS A 11 20.99 -16.61 -9.79
C CYS A 11 20.96 -15.72 -8.54
N PHE A 12 21.49 -14.49 -8.66
CA PHE A 12 21.54 -13.53 -7.57
C PHE A 12 20.15 -13.12 -7.10
N LEU A 13 19.19 -12.93 -8.02
CA LEU A 13 17.82 -12.61 -7.67
C LEU A 13 17.18 -13.74 -6.84
N THR A 14 17.38 -14.99 -7.26
CA THR A 14 16.84 -16.16 -6.54
C THR A 14 17.47 -16.31 -5.16
N ALA A 15 18.79 -16.18 -5.05
CA ALA A 15 19.50 -16.25 -3.77
C ALA A 15 19.07 -15.10 -2.83
N THR A 16 18.92 -13.89 -3.36
CA THR A 16 18.47 -12.72 -2.58
C THR A 16 17.03 -12.86 -2.10
N ASN A 17 16.13 -13.41 -2.94
CA ASN A 17 14.76 -13.69 -2.53
C ASN A 17 14.69 -14.75 -1.43
N ALA A 18 15.51 -15.81 -1.53
CA ALA A 18 15.60 -16.83 -0.49
C ALA A 18 16.14 -16.26 0.83
N ILE A 19 17.09 -15.33 0.78
CA ILE A 19 17.55 -14.57 1.97
C ILE A 19 16.37 -13.82 2.58
N ARG A 20 15.67 -13.01 1.77
CA ARG A 20 14.53 -12.19 2.22
C ARG A 20 13.43 -13.01 2.90
N GLU A 21 13.10 -14.19 2.38
CA GLU A 21 12.06 -15.06 2.94
C GLU A 21 12.43 -15.68 4.29
N ARG A 22 13.74 -15.90 4.53
CA ARG A 22 14.25 -16.56 5.74
C ARG A 22 14.64 -15.60 6.86
N CYS A 23 14.84 -14.32 6.56
CA CYS A 23 15.11 -13.32 7.60
C CYS A 23 13.89 -13.21 8.55
N GLN A 24 14.05 -13.64 9.80
CA GLN A 24 13.07 -13.47 10.86
C GLN A 24 13.39 -12.20 11.63
N ASP A 25 12.58 -11.15 11.48
CA ASP A 25 12.65 -9.90 12.26
C ASP A 25 14.10 -9.46 12.56
N ASP A 26 14.88 -9.32 11.49
CA ASP A 26 16.28 -8.85 11.45
C ASP A 26 17.38 -9.89 11.77
N TYR A 27 17.03 -11.14 12.09
CA TYR A 27 17.99 -12.21 12.34
C TYR A 27 17.81 -13.42 11.39
N MET A 28 18.92 -14.07 11.05
CA MET A 28 18.96 -15.29 10.25
C MET A 28 19.79 -16.34 11.00
N LEU A 29 19.29 -17.58 11.05
CA LEU A 29 19.99 -18.69 11.68
C LEU A 29 21.35 -18.93 11.02
N GLU A 30 22.34 -19.35 11.81
CA GLU A 30 23.72 -19.55 11.34
C GLU A 30 23.82 -20.43 10.08
N ASP A 31 23.10 -21.57 10.04
CA ASP A 31 23.13 -22.48 8.89
C ASP A 31 22.47 -21.90 7.64
N GLU A 32 21.45 -21.07 7.83
CA GLU A 32 20.78 -20.37 6.72
C GLU A 32 21.69 -19.25 6.19
N ARG A 33 22.43 -18.59 7.09
CA ARG A 33 23.43 -17.59 6.74
C ARG A 33 24.57 -18.21 5.95
N VAL A 34 25.07 -19.36 6.38
CA VAL A 34 26.09 -20.13 5.66
C VAL A 34 25.57 -20.59 4.30
N PHE A 35 24.35 -21.14 4.24
CA PHE A 35 23.71 -21.53 2.98
C PHE A 35 23.60 -20.36 1.99
N ALA A 36 23.11 -19.21 2.46
CA ALA A 36 22.97 -18.02 1.64
C ALA A 36 24.33 -17.48 1.18
N ALA A 37 25.34 -17.49 2.05
CA ALA A 37 26.69 -17.05 1.70
C ALA A 37 27.28 -17.93 0.60
N ILE A 38 27.17 -19.26 0.74
CA ILE A 38 27.61 -20.21 -0.30
C ILE A 38 26.85 -19.94 -1.61
N SER A 39 25.52 -19.82 -1.56
CA SER A 39 24.70 -19.62 -2.77
C SER A 39 25.07 -18.33 -3.51
N MET A 40 25.30 -17.23 -2.78
CA MET A 40 25.74 -15.95 -3.36
C MET A 40 27.14 -16.06 -3.95
N THR A 41 28.08 -16.74 -3.27
CA THR A 41 29.42 -17.02 -3.82
C THR A 41 29.34 -17.85 -5.08
N MET A 42 28.50 -18.89 -5.12
CA MET A 42 28.35 -19.73 -6.30
C MET A 42 27.78 -18.94 -7.49
N CYS A 43 26.84 -18.01 -7.24
CA CYS A 43 26.39 -17.06 -8.26
C CYS A 43 27.54 -16.19 -8.77
N GLU A 44 28.40 -15.68 -7.89
CA GLU A 44 29.57 -14.88 -8.28
C GLU A 44 30.56 -15.70 -9.11
N LEU A 45 30.92 -16.90 -8.66
CA LEU A 45 31.85 -17.79 -9.35
C LEU A 45 31.32 -18.24 -10.72
N ALA A 46 30.02 -18.49 -10.84
CA ALA A 46 29.40 -18.82 -12.12
C ALA A 46 29.53 -17.68 -13.16
N THR A 47 29.75 -16.45 -12.71
CA THR A 47 30.00 -15.32 -13.61
C THR A 47 31.46 -15.14 -14.02
N ALA A 48 32.38 -15.81 -13.35
CA ALA A 48 33.81 -15.73 -13.64
C ALA A 48 34.18 -16.63 -14.83
N LYS A 49 34.87 -16.06 -15.83
CA LYS A 49 35.22 -16.78 -17.07
C LYS A 49 36.34 -17.82 -16.90
N HIS A 50 37.15 -17.71 -15.85
CA HIS A 50 38.41 -18.45 -15.70
C HIS A 50 38.46 -19.40 -14.50
N HIS A 51 37.38 -19.52 -13.73
CA HIS A 51 37.33 -20.37 -12.55
C HIS A 51 36.05 -21.20 -12.53
N SER A 52 36.20 -22.52 -12.62
CA SER A 52 35.08 -23.44 -12.40
C SER A 52 34.76 -23.52 -10.91
N PRO A 53 33.48 -23.44 -10.50
CA PRO A 53 33.11 -23.63 -9.11
C PRO A 53 33.49 -25.03 -8.58
N PRO A 54 33.76 -25.19 -7.27
CA PRO A 54 34.03 -26.50 -6.68
C PRO A 54 32.82 -27.44 -6.81
N LEU A 55 33.08 -28.72 -7.09
CA LEU A 55 32.03 -29.74 -7.26
C LEU A 55 31.32 -30.04 -5.94
N GLU A 56 32.03 -29.87 -4.82
CA GLU A 56 31.49 -29.98 -3.46
C GLU A 56 30.36 -28.98 -3.20
N CYS A 57 30.29 -27.89 -3.98
CA CYS A 57 29.28 -26.84 -3.85
C CYS A 57 28.14 -26.94 -4.89
N ALA A 58 28.08 -27.99 -5.70
CA ALA A 58 27.13 -28.10 -6.81
C ALA A 58 25.66 -28.04 -6.36
N SER A 59 25.33 -28.56 -5.17
CA SER A 59 23.98 -28.55 -4.60
C SER A 59 23.44 -27.14 -4.32
N PHE A 60 24.32 -26.14 -4.20
CA PHE A 60 23.96 -24.75 -3.90
C PHE A 60 23.75 -23.90 -5.16
N MET A 61 23.98 -24.44 -6.37
CA MET A 61 23.76 -23.73 -7.62
C MET A 61 22.29 -23.76 -8.07
N SER A 62 21.60 -24.87 -7.82
CA SER A 62 20.16 -24.98 -7.96
C SER A 62 19.55 -24.73 -6.59
N ASN A 63 18.90 -23.58 -6.37
CA ASN A 63 18.20 -23.21 -5.14
C ASN A 63 16.98 -24.14 -4.81
N SER A 64 17.19 -25.46 -4.87
CA SER A 64 16.21 -26.47 -4.54
C SER A 64 16.13 -26.52 -3.02
N LEU A 65 15.07 -25.91 -2.48
CA LEU A 65 14.74 -25.84 -1.06
C LEU A 65 14.77 -27.26 -0.46
N LEU A 66 15.86 -27.59 0.23
CA LEU A 66 16.04 -28.89 0.88
C LEU A 66 14.93 -29.08 1.93
N ARG A 67 14.22 -30.21 1.82
CA ARG A 67 13.13 -30.60 2.71
C ARG A 67 13.69 -30.95 4.09
N LEU A 68 12.82 -30.86 5.10
CA LEU A 68 13.15 -30.95 6.53
C LEU A 68 13.87 -32.26 6.96
N ASP A 69 13.79 -33.33 6.18
CA ASP A 69 14.34 -34.67 6.48
C ASP A 69 15.85 -34.81 6.20
N GLU A 70 16.47 -33.79 5.59
CA GLU A 70 17.84 -33.87 5.05
C GLU A 70 18.87 -33.07 5.85
N ARG A 71 18.49 -32.47 6.99
CA ARG A 71 19.32 -31.47 7.71
C ARG A 71 20.75 -31.92 8.02
N LEU A 72 20.95 -33.16 8.44
CA LEU A 72 22.29 -33.71 8.72
C LEU A 72 23.18 -33.79 7.46
N SER A 73 22.60 -34.19 6.32
CA SER A 73 23.27 -34.19 5.01
C SER A 73 23.59 -32.76 4.57
N VAL A 74 22.68 -31.81 4.82
CA VAL A 74 22.88 -30.38 4.49
C VAL A 74 24.07 -29.81 5.23
N HIS A 75 24.19 -30.00 6.55
CA HIS A 75 25.34 -29.47 7.31
C HIS A 75 26.67 -30.06 6.82
N GLN A 76 26.71 -31.34 6.46
CA GLN A 76 27.92 -31.95 5.92
C GLN A 76 28.27 -31.34 4.56
N SER A 77 27.29 -31.21 3.66
CA SER A 77 27.50 -30.58 2.35
C SER A 77 27.94 -29.11 2.45
N GLN A 78 27.44 -28.36 3.44
CA GLN A 78 27.89 -27.01 3.73
C GLN A 78 29.34 -27.00 4.18
N ARG A 79 29.72 -27.88 5.11
CA ARG A 79 31.10 -27.99 5.61
C ARG A 79 32.07 -28.33 4.48
N ASP A 80 31.74 -29.34 3.67
CA ASP A 80 32.57 -29.79 2.56
C ASP A 80 32.74 -28.69 1.51
N CYS A 81 31.66 -27.96 1.19
CA CYS A 81 31.72 -26.82 0.29
C CYS A 81 32.56 -25.67 0.87
N VAL A 82 32.38 -25.31 2.15
CA VAL A 82 33.18 -24.26 2.80
C VAL A 82 34.66 -24.63 2.84
N GLU A 83 34.98 -25.90 3.11
CA GLU A 83 36.35 -26.40 3.03
C GLU A 83 36.90 -26.25 1.60
N ALA A 84 36.13 -26.62 0.57
CA ALA A 84 36.53 -26.45 -0.81
C ALA A 84 36.75 -24.97 -1.19
N LEU A 85 35.87 -24.06 -0.74
CA LEU A 85 36.02 -22.62 -0.93
C LEU A 85 37.28 -22.07 -0.25
N SER A 86 37.68 -22.63 0.91
CA SER A 86 38.89 -22.22 1.63
C SER A 86 40.19 -22.54 0.88
N ARG A 87 40.17 -23.47 -0.08
CA ARG A 87 41.34 -23.84 -0.91
C ARG A 87 41.76 -22.73 -1.88
N SER A 88 40.94 -21.70 -2.08
CA SER A 88 41.22 -20.54 -2.93
C SER A 88 41.01 -19.24 -2.15
N THR A 89 42.02 -18.38 -2.12
CA THR A 89 41.95 -17.07 -1.44
C THR A 89 40.87 -16.17 -2.05
N GLN A 90 40.66 -16.25 -3.36
CA GLN A 90 39.61 -15.51 -4.05
C GLN A 90 38.23 -15.97 -3.62
N PHE A 91 37.99 -17.29 -3.61
CA PHE A 91 36.68 -17.85 -3.24
C PHE A 91 36.36 -17.61 -1.76
N TRP A 92 37.37 -17.75 -0.90
CA TRP A 92 37.25 -17.42 0.52
C TRP A 92 36.91 -15.94 0.76
N SER A 93 37.47 -15.04 -0.05
CA SER A 93 37.16 -13.60 0.04
C SER A 93 35.70 -13.34 -0.30
N SER A 94 35.19 -13.90 -1.40
CA SER A 94 33.78 -13.81 -1.79
C SER A 94 32.85 -14.39 -0.73
N TYR A 95 33.13 -15.62 -0.27
CA TYR A 95 32.33 -16.29 0.76
C TYR A 95 32.29 -15.52 2.08
N SER A 96 33.46 -15.15 2.61
CA SER A 96 33.54 -14.42 3.87
C SER A 96 32.95 -13.01 3.77
N GLY A 97 32.95 -12.40 2.58
CA GLY A 97 32.26 -11.16 2.28
C GLY A 97 30.75 -11.33 2.44
N TYR A 98 30.15 -12.24 1.69
CA TYR A 98 28.70 -12.49 1.78
C TYR A 98 28.26 -12.94 3.17
N LEU A 99 29.04 -13.76 3.86
CA LEU A 99 28.73 -14.19 5.23
C LEU A 99 28.61 -12.99 6.20
N ARG A 100 29.40 -11.94 5.99
CA ARG A 100 29.35 -10.68 6.76
C ARG A 100 28.23 -9.74 6.30
N GLU A 101 27.90 -9.75 5.00
CA GLU A 101 26.89 -8.88 4.41
C GLU A 101 25.45 -9.36 4.63
N ILE A 102 25.20 -10.67 4.69
CA ILE A 102 23.85 -11.23 4.83
C ILE A 102 23.09 -10.71 6.06
N PRO A 103 23.69 -10.59 7.26
CA PRO A 103 23.01 -9.96 8.40
C PRO A 103 22.58 -8.51 8.12
N GLN A 104 23.40 -7.74 7.38
CA GLN A 104 23.05 -6.37 6.98
C GLN A 104 21.90 -6.36 5.96
N LEU A 105 21.90 -7.32 5.03
CA LEU A 105 20.79 -7.51 4.09
C LEU A 105 19.49 -7.87 4.82
N CYS A 106 19.55 -8.75 5.83
CA CYS A 106 18.37 -9.09 6.63
C CYS A 106 17.80 -7.90 7.37
N PHE A 107 18.64 -7.10 8.01
CA PHE A 107 18.20 -5.86 8.66
C PHE A 107 17.54 -4.89 7.66
N ALA A 108 18.11 -4.76 6.45
CA ALA A 108 17.48 -3.98 5.40
C ALA A 108 16.10 -4.55 5.03
N PHE A 109 15.99 -5.84 4.74
CA PHE A 109 14.73 -6.48 4.36
C PHE A 109 13.65 -6.40 5.45
N GLY A 110 14.03 -6.53 6.72
CA GLY A 110 13.10 -6.36 7.84
C GLY A 110 12.48 -4.97 7.85
N ARG A 111 13.29 -3.92 7.66
CA ARG A 111 12.79 -2.53 7.53
C ARG A 111 11.83 -2.37 6.35
N TRP A 112 12.14 -2.96 5.19
CA TRP A 112 11.25 -2.90 4.02
C TRP A 112 9.89 -3.54 4.33
N LYS A 113 9.89 -4.75 4.91
CA LYS A 113 8.69 -5.47 5.32
C LYS A 113 7.84 -4.66 6.29
N GLN A 114 8.46 -4.03 7.29
CA GLN A 114 7.77 -3.16 8.25
C GLN A 114 7.17 -1.92 7.57
N ASN A 115 7.87 -1.32 6.61
CA ASN A 115 7.36 -0.17 5.87
C ASN A 115 6.12 -0.52 5.04
N ASP A 116 6.15 -1.66 4.35
CA ASP A 116 5.04 -2.12 3.53
C ASP A 116 3.84 -2.50 4.40
N LEU A 117 4.07 -3.17 5.55
CA LEU A 117 3.02 -3.43 6.53
C LEU A 117 2.39 -2.13 7.04
N ALA A 118 3.18 -1.12 7.37
CA ALA A 118 2.66 0.17 7.81
C ALA A 118 1.81 0.82 6.72
N ARG A 119 2.28 0.84 5.47
CA ARG A 119 1.53 1.38 4.32
C ARG A 119 0.18 0.67 4.14
N ASP A 120 0.16 -0.65 4.25
CA ASP A 120 -1.07 -1.43 4.14
C ASP A 120 -2.04 -1.14 5.27
N VAL A 121 -1.55 -1.05 6.52
CA VAL A 121 -2.39 -0.66 7.67
C VAL A 121 -2.96 0.74 7.47
N TYR A 122 -2.16 1.71 7.02
CA TYR A 122 -2.64 3.06 6.73
C TYR A 122 -3.66 3.07 5.59
N ARG A 123 -3.45 2.29 4.54
CA ARG A 123 -4.40 2.16 3.43
C ARG A 123 -5.73 1.58 3.92
N ASN A 124 -5.69 0.54 4.74
CA ASN A 124 -6.89 -0.07 5.30
C ASN A 124 -7.64 0.89 6.23
N ALA A 125 -6.93 1.59 7.13
CA ALA A 125 -7.52 2.56 8.04
C ALA A 125 -8.10 3.79 7.33
N THR A 126 -7.53 4.19 6.19
CA THR A 126 -8.04 5.34 5.41
C THR A 126 -9.28 4.99 4.60
N VAL A 127 -9.42 3.75 4.11
CA VAL A 127 -10.62 3.31 3.38
C VAL A 127 -11.88 3.44 4.25
N GLU A 128 -11.85 2.99 5.50
CA GLU A 128 -12.99 3.11 6.41
C GLU A 128 -13.34 4.57 6.73
N LYS A 129 -12.32 5.41 6.94
CA LYS A 129 -12.49 6.84 7.20
C LYS A 129 -13.10 7.55 5.99
N ILE A 130 -12.66 7.22 4.78
CA ILE A 130 -13.22 7.78 3.53
C ILE A 130 -14.71 7.41 3.43
N ALA A 131 -15.08 6.16 3.70
CA ALA A 131 -16.48 5.73 3.67
C ALA A 131 -17.35 6.49 4.69
N LEU A 132 -16.84 6.71 5.90
CA LEU A 132 -17.53 7.51 6.92
C LEU A 132 -17.70 8.97 6.48
N LEU A 133 -16.65 9.60 5.97
CA LEU A 133 -16.69 10.99 5.49
C LEU A 133 -17.69 11.15 4.34
N GLN A 134 -17.75 10.19 3.42
CA GLN A 134 -18.75 10.17 2.34
C GLN A 134 -20.17 10.09 2.89
N HIS A 135 -20.40 9.24 3.91
CA HIS A 135 -21.71 9.12 4.55
C HIS A 135 -22.13 10.41 5.26
N LEU A 136 -21.22 11.03 6.02
CA LEU A 136 -21.47 12.30 6.70
C LEU A 136 -21.74 13.44 5.72
N SER A 137 -20.93 13.55 4.66
CA SER A 137 -21.12 14.54 3.60
C SER A 137 -22.49 14.39 2.93
N LYS A 138 -22.90 13.15 2.61
CA LYS A 138 -24.23 12.89 2.05
C LYS A 138 -25.34 13.38 3.00
N ARG A 139 -25.26 13.05 4.29
CA ARG A 139 -26.23 13.52 5.29
C ARG A 139 -26.28 15.04 5.39
N GLU A 140 -25.14 15.73 5.35
CA GLU A 140 -25.11 17.20 5.37
C GLU A 140 -25.79 17.80 4.15
N THR A 141 -25.55 17.25 2.96
CA THR A 141 -26.23 17.73 1.74
C THR A 141 -27.75 17.53 1.80
N GLU A 142 -28.22 16.38 2.31
CA GLU A 142 -29.64 16.08 2.49
C GLU A 142 -30.29 17.03 3.51
N MET A 143 -29.62 17.28 4.65
CA MET A 143 -30.09 18.24 5.65
C MET A 143 -30.09 19.68 5.11
N GLY A 144 -29.09 20.07 4.34
CA GLY A 144 -29.02 21.40 3.70
C GLY A 144 -30.17 21.64 2.70
N LEU A 145 -30.54 20.61 1.94
CA LEU A 145 -31.71 20.63 1.05
C LEU A 145 -33.01 20.79 1.86
N GLN A 146 -33.17 20.04 2.95
CA GLN A 146 -34.34 20.12 3.84
C GLN A 146 -34.47 21.51 4.46
N VAL A 147 -33.38 22.08 4.98
CA VAL A 147 -33.39 23.44 5.56
C VAL A 147 -33.73 24.49 4.50
N SER A 148 -33.20 24.35 3.28
CA SER A 148 -33.52 25.25 2.17
C SER A 148 -35.00 25.18 1.79
N LEU A 149 -35.58 23.98 1.72
CA LEU A 149 -37.01 23.76 1.49
C LEU A 149 -37.87 24.37 2.61
N MET A 150 -37.47 24.16 3.87
CA MET A 150 -38.19 24.68 5.03
C MET A 150 -38.16 26.21 5.08
N LYS A 151 -37.03 26.83 4.73
CA LYS A 151 -36.92 28.29 4.58
C LYS A 151 -37.82 28.83 3.46
N GLY A 152 -37.92 28.11 2.34
CA GLY A 152 -38.86 28.46 1.26
C GLY A 152 -40.32 28.39 1.70
N HIS A 153 -40.70 27.40 2.52
CA HIS A 153 -42.05 27.32 3.09
C HIS A 153 -42.33 28.43 4.12
N ILE A 154 -41.36 28.76 4.98
CA ILE A 154 -41.51 29.84 5.96
C ILE A 154 -41.61 31.22 5.29
N SER A 155 -40.87 31.47 4.19
CA SER A 155 -40.98 32.74 3.46
C SER A 155 -42.34 32.91 2.77
N VAL A 156 -43.01 31.82 2.38
CA VAL A 156 -44.38 31.85 1.86
C VAL A 156 -45.40 32.10 2.98
N SER A 157 -45.17 31.55 4.19
CA SER A 157 -46.03 31.76 5.36
C SER A 157 -45.89 33.15 6.01
N ASN A 158 -44.73 33.81 5.87
CA ASN A 158 -44.49 35.17 6.36
C ASN A 158 -44.96 36.28 5.40
N ILE A 159 -45.58 35.95 4.26
CA ILE A 159 -46.46 36.90 3.56
C ILE A 159 -47.82 36.89 4.28
N VAL A 160 -47.80 37.28 5.55
CA VAL A 160 -48.99 37.90 6.16
C VAL A 160 -48.86 39.35 5.78
N CYS A 161 -49.74 39.82 4.89
CA CYS A 161 -49.87 41.25 4.60
C CYS A 161 -50.20 41.95 5.92
N ASP A 162 -49.18 42.55 6.52
CA ASP A 162 -49.34 43.43 7.66
C ASP A 162 -50.09 44.67 7.17
N ARG A 163 -51.41 44.66 7.34
CA ARG A 163 -52.27 45.78 6.99
C ARG A 163 -52.12 46.81 8.10
N GLN A 164 -51.05 47.60 8.04
CA GLN A 164 -50.94 48.83 8.82
C GLN A 164 -52.12 49.73 8.45
N SER A 165 -53.05 49.84 9.40
CA SER A 165 -54.17 50.76 9.38
C SER A 165 -53.66 52.18 9.57
N LEU A 166 -53.40 52.88 8.46
CA LEU A 166 -53.45 54.34 8.44
C LEU A 166 -54.91 54.75 8.35
N ASN A 167 -55.40 55.37 9.42
CA ASN A 167 -56.71 56.01 9.49
C ASN A 167 -56.84 57.04 8.36
N LEU A 168 -57.97 57.05 7.64
CA LEU A 168 -58.74 58.25 7.35
C LEU A 168 -60.10 57.88 6.71
N ALA A 169 -61.16 58.29 7.40
CA ALA A 169 -62.49 58.68 6.91
C ALA A 169 -63.36 57.73 6.04
N ALA A 170 -64.56 57.51 6.57
CA ALA A 170 -65.86 57.41 5.89
C ALA A 170 -66.25 56.11 5.16
N GLY A 171 -67.34 55.50 5.66
CA GLY A 171 -68.41 54.96 4.83
C GLY A 171 -68.34 53.48 4.43
N ALA A 172 -69.24 52.69 5.03
CA ALA A 172 -69.95 51.55 4.46
C ALA A 172 -69.16 50.46 3.68
N THR A 173 -69.02 49.32 4.36
CA THR A 173 -69.13 47.92 3.89
C THR A 173 -69.35 47.65 2.40
N GLN A 174 -68.33 47.14 1.70
CA GLN A 174 -68.36 45.88 0.92
C GLN A 174 -66.93 45.63 0.40
N ARG A 175 -66.27 44.53 0.78
CA ARG A 175 -65.07 44.05 0.06
C ARG A 175 -65.24 42.58 -0.22
N ASP A 176 -65.38 42.28 -1.50
CA ASP A 176 -65.33 40.94 -2.07
C ASP A 176 -64.01 40.25 -1.68
N PHE A 177 -64.13 39.05 -1.11
CA PHE A 177 -63.03 38.11 -1.00
C PHE A 177 -62.85 37.43 -2.36
N ARG A 178 -61.76 37.74 -3.08
CA ARG A 178 -61.24 36.84 -4.13
C ARG A 178 -59.97 36.15 -3.63
N PRO A 179 -59.86 34.82 -3.72
CA PRO A 179 -58.64 34.11 -3.36
C PRO A 179 -57.58 34.31 -4.45
N CYS A 180 -56.38 34.71 -4.04
CA CYS A 180 -55.20 34.71 -4.92
C CYS A 180 -54.82 33.27 -5.24
N ASN A 181 -55.04 32.88 -6.50
CA ASN A 181 -54.70 31.55 -7.00
C ASN A 181 -53.19 31.51 -7.28
N ALA A 182 -52.43 30.84 -6.40
CA ALA A 182 -51.00 30.61 -6.60
C ALA A 182 -50.79 29.52 -7.67
N LYS A 183 -50.69 29.93 -8.94
CA LYS A 183 -50.14 29.06 -9.99
C LYS A 183 -48.73 29.53 -10.34
N ARG A 184 -47.79 28.67 -9.92
CA ARG A 184 -46.45 28.36 -10.45
C ARG A 184 -45.89 29.32 -11.51
N GLY A 185 -44.68 29.81 -11.24
CA GLY A 185 -43.68 30.11 -12.25
C GLY A 185 -43.20 31.56 -12.26
N LEU A 186 -41.93 31.72 -11.88
CA LEU A 186 -40.97 32.67 -12.48
C LEU A 186 -41.50 34.07 -12.83
N ALA A 187 -41.24 35.02 -11.94
CA ALA A 187 -40.54 36.29 -12.23
C ALA A 187 -40.86 37.31 -11.13
N TYR A 188 -39.81 37.75 -10.44
CA TYR A 188 -39.83 39.00 -9.69
C TYR A 188 -40.24 40.14 -10.61
N ILE A 189 -41.19 40.97 -10.18
CA ILE A 189 -41.17 42.44 -10.25
C ILE A 189 -42.16 42.92 -9.18
N PHE A 190 -41.65 43.39 -8.04
CA PHE A 190 -42.41 44.28 -7.17
C PHE A 190 -42.37 45.67 -7.79
N ARG A 191 -43.54 46.21 -8.14
CA ARG A 191 -43.68 47.63 -8.45
C ARG A 191 -44.58 48.22 -7.36
N CYS A 192 -43.97 48.96 -6.43
CA CYS A 192 -44.70 49.83 -5.53
C CYS A 192 -45.07 51.10 -6.31
N GLY A 193 -46.35 51.43 -6.32
CA GLY A 193 -46.91 52.71 -6.76
C GLY A 193 -47.87 53.19 -5.70
#